data_AF-A0A7J7XDN2-F1
#
_entry.id   AF-A0A7J7XDN2-F1
#
_cell.length_a   1.000
_cell.length_b   1.000
_cell.length_c   1.000
_cell.angle_alpha   90.00
_cell.angle_beta   90.00
_cell.angle_gamma   90.00
#
_symmetry.space_group_name_H-M   'P 1'
#
loop_
_entity.id
_entity.type
_entity.pdbx_description
1 polymer ?
#
loop_
_entity_poly.entity_id
_entity_poly.type
_entity_poly.pdbx_seq_one_letter_code
_entity_poly.pdbx_strand_id
1 'polypeptide(L)'
;MAQESPRNSAAEIAVTSNGEVDDSHEHGFNKDLKHSLPAGLGLSETQITSHGFDSTKEGVIEAGAYQGPSAPPLPSVMSPSRVAASQLAQQGSDLIVPAGGQRTQTKSGPVILADEIKNPAMEKLELVRKWSLNTYKCTRQIISEKLGRGSRTVDLELEAQIDILRDNKKKYENILRLAQTLSTQLFQMVHTQRQLGDAFADLSLKSLELHEEFGYNADTQKLLAKNGETLLGAINFFIASVNTLVNKTIEDTLMTVKQYESARIEYDAYRTDLEELNLGPRDANTLPKIEQSQHLFQAHKEKYDKMRNDVSIKLKFLEENKVKVLHNQLVLFHNAIAAYFAGNQKQLEQTLKQFHIKLKTPGVDAPSWLEEQ
;
A
#
# COMPACT_ATOMS: atom_id res chain seq x y z
N MET A 1 38.87 -30.99 -50.34
CA MET A 1 39.52 -30.30 -49.20
C MET A 1 39.41 -28.81 -49.42
N ALA A 2 38.45 -28.18 -48.75
CA ALA A 2 38.35 -26.73 -48.59
C ALA A 2 37.63 -26.51 -47.26
N GLN A 3 38.33 -25.93 -46.28
CA GLN A 3 37.82 -25.53 -44.98
C GLN A 3 37.15 -24.16 -45.09
N GLU A 4 35.90 -24.04 -44.66
CA GLU A 4 35.31 -22.76 -44.28
C GLU A 4 35.12 -22.72 -42.74
N SER A 5 35.68 -21.68 -42.13
CA SER A 5 35.51 -21.34 -40.71
C SER A 5 34.09 -20.84 -40.41
N PRO A 6 33.55 -21.06 -39.19
CA PRO A 6 32.32 -20.41 -38.77
C PRO A 6 32.59 -18.95 -38.36
N ARG A 7 31.72 -18.05 -38.82
CA ARG A 7 31.67 -16.64 -38.42
C ARG A 7 31.27 -16.53 -36.94
N ASN A 8 32.05 -15.76 -36.19
CA ASN A 8 31.70 -15.30 -34.84
C ASN A 8 30.41 -14.46 -34.88
N SER A 9 29.41 -14.86 -34.10
CA SER A 9 28.25 -14.03 -33.80
C SER A 9 28.68 -12.97 -32.78
N ALA A 10 28.56 -11.70 -33.16
CA ALA A 10 28.83 -10.58 -32.27
C ALA A 10 27.85 -10.62 -31.08
N ALA A 11 28.38 -10.44 -29.88
CA ALA A 11 27.58 -10.28 -28.68
C ALA A 11 26.78 -8.97 -28.75
N GLU A 12 25.46 -9.05 -28.83
CA GLU A 12 24.57 -7.92 -28.58
C GLU A 12 24.60 -7.60 -27.07
N ILE A 13 25.08 -6.40 -26.74
CA ILE A 13 25.01 -5.86 -25.39
C ILE A 13 23.65 -5.18 -25.24
N ALA A 14 22.75 -5.82 -24.48
CA ALA A 14 21.48 -5.22 -24.09
C ALA A 14 21.75 -4.08 -23.08
N VAL A 15 21.37 -2.86 -23.45
CA VAL A 15 21.35 -1.70 -22.55
C VAL A 15 20.11 -1.82 -21.67
N THR A 16 20.27 -2.24 -20.42
CA THR A 16 19.20 -2.19 -19.43
C THR A 16 19.11 -0.79 -18.84
N SER A 17 17.94 -0.16 -19.01
CA SER A 17 17.56 1.06 -18.30
C SER A 17 17.20 0.70 -16.87
N ASN A 18 17.94 1.26 -15.92
CA ASN A 18 17.71 1.26 -14.47
C ASN A 18 17.66 -0.13 -13.80
N GLY A 19 18.53 -0.32 -12.80
CA GLY A 19 18.66 -1.56 -12.04
C GLY A 19 17.39 -1.93 -11.27
N GLU A 20 16.50 -2.67 -11.94
CA GLU A 20 15.54 -3.56 -11.29
C GLU A 20 16.23 -4.90 -11.02
N VAL A 21 16.16 -5.32 -9.76
CA VAL A 21 16.54 -6.65 -9.33
C VAL A 21 15.40 -7.57 -9.76
N ASP A 22 15.74 -8.56 -10.59
CA ASP A 22 14.86 -9.65 -10.99
C ASP A 22 14.44 -10.46 -9.76
N ASP A 23 13.18 -10.32 -9.34
CA ASP A 23 12.54 -11.15 -8.30
C ASP A 23 11.44 -12.01 -8.94
N SER A 24 11.87 -12.80 -9.94
CA SER A 24 11.02 -13.74 -10.66
C SER A 24 10.80 -15.02 -9.86
N HIS A 25 10.15 -14.97 -8.69
CA HIS A 25 9.67 -16.19 -8.02
C HIS A 25 8.45 -16.05 -7.09
N GLU A 26 7.56 -15.06 -7.25
CA GLU A 26 6.31 -14.98 -6.43
C GLU A 26 5.01 -14.76 -7.24
N HIS A 27 5.05 -14.80 -8.57
CA HIS A 27 3.87 -14.48 -9.40
C HIS A 27 2.93 -15.66 -9.72
N GLY A 28 3.22 -16.86 -9.22
CA GLY A 28 2.38 -18.05 -9.46
C GLY A 28 1.03 -18.04 -8.73
N PHE A 29 0.98 -17.52 -7.49
CA PHE A 29 -0.21 -17.67 -6.64
C PHE A 29 -1.26 -16.55 -6.82
N ASN A 30 -0.88 -15.41 -7.40
CA ASN A 30 -1.78 -14.26 -7.53
C ASN A 30 -2.68 -14.34 -8.78
N LYS A 31 -2.31 -15.17 -9.76
CA LYS A 31 -3.01 -15.28 -11.04
C LYS A 31 -4.27 -16.14 -10.94
N ASP A 32 -4.26 -17.16 -10.06
CA ASP A 32 -5.41 -18.05 -9.87
C ASP A 32 -6.52 -17.44 -9.01
N LEU A 33 -6.22 -16.49 -8.12
CA LEU A 33 -7.23 -15.82 -7.28
C LEU A 33 -8.12 -14.83 -8.07
N LYS A 34 -7.61 -14.29 -9.19
CA LYS A 34 -8.36 -13.34 -10.03
C LYS A 34 -9.41 -13.99 -10.92
N HIS A 35 -9.38 -15.32 -11.09
CA HIS A 35 -10.34 -16.05 -11.91
C HIS A 35 -11.52 -16.64 -11.14
N SER A 36 -11.60 -16.46 -9.81
CA SER A 36 -12.59 -17.15 -8.96
C SER A 36 -13.61 -16.24 -8.26
N LEU A 37 -13.63 -14.93 -8.53
CA LEU A 37 -14.57 -14.00 -7.88
C LEU A 37 -15.60 -13.46 -8.88
N PRO A 38 -16.91 -13.71 -8.69
CA PRO A 38 -17.94 -12.99 -9.42
C PRO A 38 -17.87 -11.50 -9.06
N ALA A 39 -17.88 -10.65 -10.07
CA ALA A 39 -18.02 -9.21 -9.92
C ALA A 39 -19.37 -8.87 -9.28
N GLY A 40 -19.33 -8.03 -8.24
CA GLY A 40 -20.51 -7.32 -7.73
C GLY A 40 -20.98 -7.76 -6.35
N LEU A 41 -20.39 -7.19 -5.31
CA LEU A 41 -21.11 -6.94 -4.07
C LEU A 41 -21.10 -5.42 -3.86
N GLY A 42 -22.19 -4.79 -4.29
CA GLY A 42 -22.49 -3.40 -3.97
C GLY A 42 -22.62 -3.25 -2.46
N LEU A 43 -21.59 -2.70 -1.83
CA LEU A 43 -21.62 -2.33 -0.43
C LEU A 43 -22.37 -1.00 -0.32
N SER A 44 -23.69 -1.08 -0.13
CA SER A 44 -24.45 0.02 0.42
C SER A 44 -23.98 0.23 1.86
N GLU A 45 -23.55 1.46 2.17
CA GLU A 45 -23.24 2.00 3.49
C GLU A 45 -24.04 1.32 4.61
N THR A 46 -23.39 0.43 5.37
CA THR A 46 -23.93 -0.02 6.65
C THR A 46 -23.27 0.79 7.74
N GLN A 47 -23.93 1.91 8.09
CA GLN A 47 -23.58 2.74 9.22
C GLN A 47 -23.93 1.94 10.49
N ILE A 48 -22.92 1.41 11.19
CA ILE A 48 -23.14 0.75 12.48
C ILE A 48 -23.32 1.87 13.52
N THR A 49 -24.56 2.24 13.79
CA THR A 49 -24.92 3.12 14.91
C THR A 49 -25.03 2.28 16.19
N SER A 50 -24.25 2.62 17.22
CA SER A 50 -24.37 2.00 18.54
C SER A 50 -25.60 2.56 19.25
N HIS A 51 -26.68 1.78 19.33
CA HIS A 51 -27.77 2.06 20.25
C HIS A 51 -27.48 1.36 21.59
N GLY A 52 -27.37 2.16 22.64
CA GLY A 52 -27.23 1.69 24.02
C GLY A 52 -28.48 0.93 24.45
N PHE A 53 -28.25 -0.24 25.05
CA PHE A 53 -29.29 -1.01 25.70
C PHE A 53 -29.13 -0.85 27.21
N ASP A 54 -30.17 -0.31 27.84
CA ASP A 54 -30.32 -0.21 29.28
C ASP A 54 -30.97 -1.50 29.82
N SER A 55 -30.75 -1.72 31.12
CA SER A 55 -31.40 -2.66 32.05
C SER A 55 -30.77 -4.04 32.36
N THR A 56 -30.33 -4.07 33.63
CA THR A 56 -30.46 -5.10 34.68
C THR A 56 -29.25 -6.00 35.05
N LYS A 57 -28.51 -5.49 36.05
CA LYS A 57 -28.02 -6.14 37.29
C LYS A 57 -27.30 -7.50 37.20
N GLU A 58 -25.98 -7.47 37.31
CA GLU A 58 -25.14 -7.99 38.44
C GLU A 58 -23.71 -8.35 37.96
N GLY A 59 -22.70 -7.97 38.76
CA GLY A 59 -21.32 -8.50 38.65
C GLY A 59 -20.26 -7.53 38.11
N VAL A 60 -19.85 -6.58 38.95
CA VAL A 60 -18.77 -5.60 38.74
C VAL A 60 -17.38 -6.25 38.83
N ILE A 61 -16.48 -5.98 37.87
CA ILE A 61 -15.05 -5.70 38.13
C ILE A 61 -14.63 -4.53 37.23
N GLU A 62 -14.21 -3.45 37.87
CA GLU A 62 -14.01 -2.10 37.34
C GLU A 62 -12.53 -1.87 36.93
N ALA A 63 -12.30 -1.29 35.75
CA ALA A 63 -11.03 -0.67 35.39
C ALA A 63 -11.35 0.70 34.75
N GLY A 64 -10.91 1.78 35.43
CA GLY A 64 -11.46 3.12 35.30
C GLY A 64 -11.23 3.85 33.97
N ALA A 65 -12.22 4.68 33.61
CA ALA A 65 -12.17 5.61 32.49
C ALA A 65 -11.97 7.06 32.98
N TYR A 66 -10.99 7.75 32.40
CA TYR A 66 -10.73 9.16 32.60
C TYR A 66 -11.76 10.01 31.83
N GLN A 67 -12.40 10.97 32.52
CA GLN A 67 -13.29 11.98 31.94
C GLN A 67 -12.50 13.22 31.50
N GLY A 68 -12.79 13.73 30.30
CA GLY A 68 -12.38 15.04 29.81
C GLY A 68 -13.58 15.77 29.16
N PRO A 69 -13.65 17.12 29.20
CA PRO A 69 -14.88 17.86 28.91
C PRO A 69 -15.13 18.12 27.42
N SER A 70 -16.42 18.16 27.10
CA SER A 70 -17.10 18.42 25.82
C SER A 70 -16.97 19.87 25.29
N ALA A 71 -16.90 20.03 23.96
CA ALA A 71 -16.96 21.32 23.25
C ALA A 71 -18.04 21.31 22.11
N PRO A 72 -18.59 22.48 21.70
CA PRO A 72 -19.88 22.62 20.98
C PRO A 72 -19.76 22.66 19.43
N PRO A 73 -20.87 22.73 18.64
CA PRO A 73 -20.91 22.28 17.24
C PRO A 73 -20.73 23.37 16.14
N LEU A 74 -20.12 22.93 15.02
CA LEU A 74 -20.15 23.28 13.57
C LEU A 74 -20.48 24.71 13.06
N PRO A 75 -19.96 25.07 11.85
CA PRO A 75 -20.87 25.11 10.69
C PRO A 75 -20.31 24.55 9.36
N SER A 76 -21.24 24.49 8.40
CA SER A 76 -21.31 23.71 7.17
C SER A 76 -20.71 24.37 5.91
N VAL A 77 -20.42 23.53 4.91
CA VAL A 77 -20.43 23.74 3.44
C VAL A 77 -19.44 24.74 2.82
N MET A 78 -18.49 24.22 2.03
CA MET A 78 -18.03 24.83 0.77
C MET A 78 -17.68 23.75 -0.27
N SER A 79 -18.39 23.78 -1.41
CA SER A 79 -18.22 22.90 -2.57
C SER A 79 -17.00 23.29 -3.43
N PRO A 80 -16.27 22.33 -4.05
CA PRO A 80 -15.32 22.66 -5.11
C PRO A 80 -16.02 22.79 -6.48
N SER A 81 -15.82 23.93 -7.12
CA SER A 81 -16.33 24.29 -8.45
C SER A 81 -15.67 23.50 -9.58
N ARG A 82 -16.49 22.99 -10.50
CA ARG A 82 -16.14 22.43 -11.81
C ARG A 82 -15.46 23.47 -12.71
N VAL A 83 -14.19 23.29 -13.05
CA VAL A 83 -13.57 23.84 -14.27
C VAL A 83 -12.51 22.85 -14.75
N ALA A 84 -12.41 22.67 -16.08
CA ALA A 84 -11.50 21.78 -16.83
C ALA A 84 -12.05 20.39 -17.21
N ALA A 85 -13.23 20.37 -17.83
CA ALA A 85 -13.57 19.36 -18.82
C ALA A 85 -14.17 20.09 -20.03
N SER A 86 -13.45 20.11 -21.14
CA SER A 86 -13.88 20.33 -22.54
C SER A 86 -12.78 21.08 -23.28
N GLN A 87 -12.08 20.41 -24.20
CA GLN A 87 -11.63 20.96 -25.49
C GLN A 87 -10.72 19.94 -26.20
N LEU A 88 -11.31 18.92 -26.79
CA LEU A 88 -10.74 18.18 -27.93
C LEU A 88 -11.91 17.63 -28.74
N ALA A 89 -12.42 18.43 -29.69
CA ALA A 89 -13.20 17.93 -30.80
C ALA A 89 -13.28 18.98 -31.93
N GLN A 90 -12.97 18.51 -33.13
CA GLN A 90 -13.42 18.98 -34.45
C GLN A 90 -12.63 20.13 -35.12
N GLN A 91 -11.61 19.70 -35.86
CA GLN A 91 -11.35 20.20 -37.22
C GLN A 91 -12.50 19.80 -38.14
N GLY A 92 -12.95 20.73 -38.99
CA GLY A 92 -13.93 20.49 -40.04
C GLY A 92 -14.17 21.76 -40.85
N SER A 93 -13.66 21.75 -42.07
CA SER A 93 -13.75 22.72 -43.17
C SER A 93 -15.11 23.42 -43.34
N ASP A 94 -15.13 24.70 -43.73
CA ASP A 94 -15.35 25.08 -45.14
C ASP A 94 -15.56 26.59 -45.37
N LEU A 95 -14.98 27.05 -46.50
CA LEU A 95 -15.57 27.94 -47.50
C LEU A 95 -15.68 29.48 -47.30
N ILE A 96 -15.01 30.16 -48.26
CA ILE A 96 -15.45 31.30 -49.11
C ILE A 96 -14.65 32.62 -49.00
N VAL A 97 -14.04 32.91 -50.14
CA VAL A 97 -13.40 34.14 -50.63
C VAL A 97 -14.48 35.16 -51.05
N PRO A 98 -14.22 36.48 -51.00
CA PRO A 98 -14.10 37.21 -52.26
C PRO A 98 -12.95 38.23 -52.31
N ALA A 99 -12.59 38.52 -53.56
CA ALA A 99 -11.49 39.32 -54.06
C ALA A 99 -11.66 40.85 -53.91
N GLY A 100 -10.53 41.56 -54.03
CA GLY A 100 -10.48 42.87 -54.69
C GLY A 100 -9.57 43.94 -54.06
N GLY A 101 -8.59 44.46 -54.84
CA GLY A 101 -8.20 45.89 -54.76
C GLY A 101 -6.75 46.28 -54.41
N GLN A 102 -5.92 46.40 -55.45
CA GLN A 102 -4.79 47.33 -55.69
C GLN A 102 -4.00 48.07 -54.56
N ARG A 103 -2.68 47.78 -54.54
CA ARG A 103 -1.49 48.68 -54.73
C ARG A 103 -1.39 50.01 -53.94
N THR A 104 -0.41 50.11 -53.03
CA THR A 104 0.83 50.93 -53.09
C THR A 104 1.40 51.29 -51.70
N GLN A 105 2.72 51.54 -51.69
CA GLN A 105 3.54 52.27 -50.70
C GLN A 105 4.32 51.47 -49.65
N THR A 106 5.60 51.32 -49.99
CA THR A 106 6.79 51.32 -49.14
C THR A 106 6.68 52.26 -47.93
N LYS A 107 6.99 51.77 -46.73
CA LYS A 107 7.63 52.56 -45.66
C LYS A 107 8.37 51.63 -44.70
N SER A 108 9.64 51.98 -44.51
CA SER A 108 10.60 51.39 -43.58
C SER A 108 10.11 51.50 -42.13
N GLY A 109 10.30 50.45 -41.34
CA GLY A 109 9.99 50.36 -39.91
C GLY A 109 10.89 49.30 -39.25
N PRO A 110 11.16 49.41 -37.95
CA PRO A 110 12.43 49.03 -37.31
C PRO A 110 12.68 47.52 -37.33
N VAL A 111 13.97 47.15 -37.43
CA VAL A 111 14.48 45.80 -37.20
C VAL A 111 14.07 45.40 -35.78
N ILE A 112 13.00 44.62 -35.67
CA ILE A 112 12.72 43.84 -34.48
C ILE A 112 13.78 42.74 -34.50
N LEU A 113 14.76 42.84 -33.59
CA LEU A 113 15.61 41.71 -33.23
C LEU A 113 14.66 40.57 -32.90
N ALA A 114 14.59 39.58 -33.80
CA ALA A 114 13.85 38.38 -33.56
C ALA A 114 14.38 37.80 -32.26
N ASP A 115 13.55 37.89 -31.22
CA ASP A 115 13.70 37.11 -30.00
C ASP A 115 13.99 35.68 -30.45
N GLU A 116 15.15 35.14 -30.06
CA GLU A 116 15.61 33.83 -30.52
C GLU A 116 14.53 32.81 -30.18
N ILE A 117 13.75 32.41 -31.19
CA ILE A 117 12.84 31.27 -31.09
C ILE A 117 13.76 30.05 -30.95
N LYS A 118 14.16 29.73 -29.72
CA LYS A 118 14.92 28.54 -29.39
C LYS A 118 14.15 27.35 -29.95
N ASN A 119 14.76 26.70 -30.95
CA ASN A 119 14.15 25.57 -31.62
C ASN A 119 13.82 24.49 -30.57
N PRO A 120 12.56 24.05 -30.43
CA PRO A 120 12.17 23.04 -29.45
C PRO A 120 12.98 21.73 -29.55
N ALA A 121 13.50 21.41 -30.73
CA ALA A 121 14.40 20.27 -30.92
C ALA A 121 15.77 20.47 -30.24
N MET A 122 16.30 21.70 -30.24
CA MET A 122 17.56 22.05 -29.57
C MET A 122 17.42 22.03 -28.05
N GLU A 123 16.29 22.49 -27.50
CA GLU A 123 16.03 22.41 -26.06
C GLU A 123 15.94 20.96 -25.58
N LYS A 124 15.29 20.09 -26.37
CA LYS A 124 15.24 18.66 -26.09
C LYS A 124 16.64 18.02 -26.14
N LEU A 125 17.46 18.40 -27.12
CA LEU A 125 18.83 17.90 -27.22
C LEU A 125 19.68 18.32 -26.02
N GLU A 126 19.58 19.59 -25.60
CA GLU A 126 20.27 20.09 -24.41
C GLU A 126 19.78 19.40 -23.12
N LEU A 127 18.47 19.14 -23.01
CA LEU A 127 17.93 18.39 -21.90
C LEU A 127 18.50 16.97 -21.83
N VAL A 128 18.58 16.27 -22.96
CA VAL A 128 19.19 14.93 -23.06
C VAL A 128 20.67 14.98 -22.71
N ARG A 129 21.41 16.00 -23.18
CA ARG A 129 22.82 16.21 -22.85
C ARG A 129 23.04 16.45 -21.36
N LYS A 130 22.24 17.31 -20.74
CA LYS A 130 22.30 17.58 -19.30
C LYS A 130 21.96 16.32 -18.49
N TRP A 131 20.93 15.59 -18.91
CA TRP A 131 20.53 14.34 -18.28
C TRP A 131 21.63 13.28 -18.37
N SER A 132 22.22 13.05 -19.54
CA SER A 132 23.25 12.02 -19.71
C SER A 132 24.52 12.33 -18.90
N LEU A 133 24.93 13.60 -18.85
CA LEU A 133 26.03 14.03 -18.00
C LEU A 133 25.72 13.83 -16.50
N ASN A 134 24.52 14.20 -16.06
CA ASN A 134 24.09 14.02 -14.68
C ASN A 134 24.08 12.53 -14.29
N THR A 135 23.51 11.68 -15.15
CA THR A 135 23.47 10.23 -14.96
C THR A 135 24.88 9.65 -14.86
N TYR A 136 25.80 10.07 -15.73
CA TYR A 136 27.19 9.64 -15.68
C TYR A 136 27.85 10.01 -14.33
N LYS A 137 27.72 11.28 -13.90
CA LYS A 137 28.27 11.76 -12.62
C LYS A 137 27.72 10.97 -11.43
N CYS A 138 26.41 10.77 -11.38
CA CYS A 138 25.76 10.00 -10.32
C CYS A 138 26.21 8.53 -10.32
N THR A 139 26.32 7.92 -11.51
CA THR A 139 26.80 6.53 -11.64
C THR A 139 28.24 6.40 -11.13
N ARG A 140 29.11 7.34 -11.51
CA ARG A 140 30.50 7.39 -11.04
C ARG A 140 30.57 7.58 -9.52
N GLN A 141 29.72 8.43 -8.96
CA GLN A 141 29.62 8.65 -7.50
C GLN A 141 29.19 7.36 -6.78
N ILE A 142 28.14 6.69 -7.24
CA ILE A 142 27.65 5.42 -6.67
C ILE A 142 28.75 4.36 -6.68
N ILE A 143 29.45 4.19 -7.81
CA ILE A 143 30.54 3.21 -7.92
C ILE A 143 31.68 3.58 -6.97
N SER A 144 32.02 4.87 -6.87
CA SER A 144 33.09 5.34 -5.98
C SER A 144 32.76 5.10 -4.51
N GLU A 145 31.53 5.35 -4.07
CA GLU A 145 31.05 5.04 -2.72
C GLU A 145 31.14 3.53 -2.45
N LYS A 146 30.65 2.68 -3.36
CA LYS A 146 30.68 1.21 -3.21
C LYS A 146 32.10 0.65 -3.13
N LEU A 147 33.06 1.29 -3.78
CA LEU A 147 34.48 0.90 -3.74
C LEU A 147 35.25 1.52 -2.57
N GLY A 148 34.59 2.29 -1.69
CA GLY A 148 35.22 2.97 -0.55
C GLY A 148 36.15 4.11 -0.96
N ARG A 149 36.04 4.61 -2.20
CA ARG A 149 36.88 5.69 -2.75
C ARG A 149 36.16 7.04 -2.79
N GLY A 150 34.83 7.04 -2.74
CA GLY A 150 33.98 8.22 -2.74
C GLY A 150 33.53 8.60 -1.32
N SER A 151 33.52 9.90 -1.02
CA SER A 151 32.93 10.41 0.22
C SER A 151 31.40 10.43 0.10
N ARG A 152 30.74 9.92 1.13
CA ARG A 152 29.28 9.73 1.22
C ARG A 152 28.69 10.70 2.24
N THR A 153 27.69 11.48 1.84
CA THR A 153 26.90 12.27 2.79
C THR A 153 25.98 11.36 3.59
N VAL A 154 25.96 11.52 4.92
CA VAL A 154 25.22 10.67 5.87
C VAL A 154 24.45 11.52 6.87
N ASP A 155 23.17 11.19 7.08
CA ASP A 155 22.37 11.67 8.20
C ASP A 155 21.96 10.46 9.05
N LEU A 156 22.69 10.24 10.15
CA LEU A 156 22.53 9.04 10.97
C LEU A 156 21.14 8.93 11.61
N GLU A 157 20.54 10.06 12.00
CA GLU A 157 19.22 10.06 12.62
C GLU A 157 18.16 9.72 11.58
N LEU A 158 18.22 10.36 10.42
CA LEU A 158 17.26 10.12 9.34
C LEU A 158 17.38 8.69 8.78
N GLU A 159 18.60 8.17 8.64
CA GLU A 159 18.83 6.78 8.22
C GLU A 159 18.24 5.78 9.21
N ALA A 160 18.45 5.99 10.52
CA ALA A 160 17.85 5.14 11.53
C ALA A 160 16.31 5.15 11.47
N GLN A 161 15.69 6.32 11.26
CA GLN A 161 14.24 6.41 11.11
C GLN A 161 13.73 5.72 9.83
N ILE A 162 14.45 5.84 8.71
CA ILE A 162 14.11 5.17 7.45
C ILE A 162 14.23 3.64 7.60
N ASP A 163 15.24 3.15 8.30
CA ASP A 163 15.41 1.71 8.54
C ASP A 163 14.31 1.14 9.42
N ILE A 164 13.92 1.87 10.47
CA ILE A 164 12.75 1.52 11.29
C ILE A 164 11.47 1.49 10.42
N LEU A 165 11.29 2.45 9.51
CA LEU A 165 10.15 2.47 8.60
C LEU A 165 10.14 1.23 7.69
N ARG A 166 11.28 0.88 7.09
CA ARG A 166 11.43 -0.30 6.22
C ARG A 166 11.14 -1.60 6.97
N ASP A 167 11.63 -1.73 8.19
CA ASP A 167 11.38 -2.89 9.06
C ASP A 167 9.90 -2.97 9.46
N ASN A 168 9.30 -1.85 9.86
CA ASN A 168 7.86 -1.79 10.18
C ASN A 168 6.99 -2.17 8.98
N LYS A 169 7.32 -1.72 7.76
CA LYS A 169 6.62 -2.12 6.54
C LYS A 169 6.59 -3.64 6.39
N LYS A 170 7.75 -4.30 6.50
CA LYS A 170 7.86 -5.77 6.40
C LYS A 170 7.01 -6.49 7.46
N LYS A 171 7.03 -5.99 8.69
CA LYS A 171 6.22 -6.54 9.79
C LYS A 171 4.72 -6.41 9.52
N TYR A 172 4.27 -5.26 8.99
CA TYR A 172 2.88 -5.05 8.65
C TYR A 172 2.43 -5.83 7.42
N GLU A 173 3.29 -6.01 6.41
CA GLU A 173 3.06 -6.93 5.29
C GLU A 173 2.88 -8.36 5.78
N ASN A 174 3.66 -8.79 6.77
CA ASN A 174 3.51 -10.10 7.37
C ASN A 174 2.14 -10.26 8.07
N ILE A 175 1.73 -9.27 8.86
CA ILE A 175 0.40 -9.26 9.49
C ILE A 175 -0.71 -9.30 8.43
N LEU A 176 -0.58 -8.50 7.37
CA LEU A 176 -1.54 -8.47 6.28
C LEU A 176 -1.67 -9.84 5.60
N ARG A 177 -0.55 -10.52 5.32
CA ARG A 177 -0.53 -11.86 4.75
C ARG A 177 -1.25 -12.87 5.65
N LEU A 178 -0.93 -12.86 6.95
CA LEU A 178 -1.56 -13.75 7.93
C LEU A 178 -3.06 -13.50 8.04
N ALA A 179 -3.50 -12.24 8.03
CA ALA A 179 -4.91 -11.89 8.04
C ALA A 179 -5.64 -12.37 6.77
N GLN A 180 -5.01 -12.24 5.60
CA GLN A 180 -5.55 -12.77 4.34
C GLN A 180 -5.68 -14.29 4.36
N THR A 181 -4.67 -15.00 4.88
CA THR A 181 -4.73 -16.45 5.08
C THR A 181 -5.88 -16.83 6.02
N LEU A 182 -6.00 -16.13 7.16
CA LEU A 182 -7.09 -16.35 8.11
C LEU A 182 -8.46 -16.11 7.47
N SER A 183 -8.63 -15.02 6.72
CA SER A 183 -9.88 -14.72 6.00
C SER A 183 -10.24 -15.84 5.01
N THR A 184 -9.26 -16.31 4.25
CA THR A 184 -9.45 -17.39 3.26
C THR A 184 -9.86 -18.70 3.94
N GLN A 185 -9.18 -19.07 5.02
CA GLN A 185 -9.49 -20.28 5.78
C GLN A 185 -10.86 -20.18 6.45
N LEU A 186 -11.19 -19.03 7.03
CA LEU A 186 -12.50 -18.79 7.63
C LEU A 186 -13.62 -18.88 6.58
N PHE A 187 -13.43 -18.29 5.40
CA PHE A 187 -14.39 -18.39 4.30
C PHE A 187 -14.66 -19.86 3.91
N GLN A 188 -13.60 -20.65 3.75
CA GLN A 188 -13.73 -22.08 3.46
C GLN A 188 -14.45 -22.83 4.58
N MET A 189 -14.09 -22.56 5.84
CA MET A 189 -14.74 -23.16 7.01
C MET A 189 -16.23 -22.84 7.05
N VAL A 190 -16.61 -21.57 6.88
CA VAL A 190 -18.01 -21.13 6.86
C VAL A 190 -18.79 -21.80 5.73
N HIS A 191 -18.18 -21.95 4.55
CA HIS A 191 -18.79 -22.67 3.43
C HIS A 191 -19.06 -24.14 3.77
N THR A 192 -18.08 -24.83 4.36
CA THR A 192 -18.23 -26.21 4.81
C THR A 192 -19.28 -26.33 5.92
N GLN A 193 -19.32 -25.41 6.88
CA GLN A 193 -20.35 -25.38 7.93
C GLN A 193 -21.76 -25.29 7.34
N ARG A 194 -21.97 -24.46 6.31
CA ARG A 194 -23.26 -24.39 5.60
C ARG A 194 -23.65 -25.75 4.98
N GLN A 195 -22.72 -26.39 4.27
CA GLN A 195 -22.98 -27.71 3.67
C GLN A 195 -23.28 -28.78 4.72
N LEU A 196 -22.54 -28.81 5.84
CA LEU A 196 -22.85 -29.72 6.95
C LEU A 196 -24.24 -29.43 7.54
N GLY A 197 -24.57 -28.15 7.73
CA GLY A 197 -25.87 -27.74 8.24
C GLY A 197 -27.03 -28.19 7.33
N ASP A 198 -26.85 -28.13 6.01
CA ASP A 198 -27.85 -28.58 5.04
C ASP A 198 -27.97 -30.11 5.02
N ALA A 199 -26.84 -30.84 5.06
CA ALA A 199 -26.85 -32.29 5.14
C ALA A 199 -27.52 -32.82 6.41
N PHE A 200 -27.24 -32.19 7.56
CA PHE A 200 -27.90 -32.55 8.82
C PHE A 200 -29.40 -32.22 8.80
N ALA A 201 -29.80 -31.08 8.22
CA ALA A 201 -31.22 -30.74 8.09
C ALA A 201 -31.97 -31.77 7.22
N ASP A 202 -31.37 -32.21 6.12
CA ASP A 202 -31.95 -33.24 5.25
C ASP A 202 -32.09 -34.59 5.98
N LEU A 203 -31.08 -35.02 6.73
CA LEU A 203 -31.13 -36.25 7.53
C LEU A 203 -32.13 -36.17 8.67
N SER A 204 -32.27 -35.01 9.32
CA SER A 204 -33.28 -34.76 10.36
C SER A 204 -34.70 -35.03 9.84
N LEU A 205 -35.01 -34.61 8.61
CA LEU A 205 -36.33 -34.84 8.02
C LEU A 205 -36.58 -36.31 7.60
N LYS A 206 -35.51 -37.09 7.39
CA LYS A 206 -35.58 -38.47 6.89
C LYS A 206 -35.48 -39.53 7.98
N SER A 207 -34.85 -39.22 9.10
CA SER A 207 -34.63 -40.15 10.21
C SER A 207 -35.49 -39.76 11.41
N LEU A 208 -36.61 -40.46 11.60
CA LEU A 208 -37.51 -40.23 12.74
C LEU A 208 -36.84 -40.52 14.09
N GLU A 209 -35.95 -41.51 14.14
CA GLU A 209 -35.25 -41.92 15.37
C GLU A 209 -34.14 -40.95 15.79
N LEU A 210 -33.56 -40.21 14.83
CA LEU A 210 -32.44 -39.27 15.07
C LEU A 210 -32.81 -37.83 14.68
N HIS A 211 -34.10 -37.54 14.57
CA HIS A 211 -34.62 -36.28 14.07
C HIS A 211 -34.05 -35.09 14.85
N GLU A 212 -34.08 -35.19 16.19
CA GLU A 212 -33.65 -34.13 17.09
C GLU A 212 -32.13 -33.93 17.04
N GLU A 213 -31.34 -35.00 17.07
CA GLU A 213 -29.88 -34.94 17.05
C GLU A 213 -29.37 -34.29 15.76
N PHE A 214 -29.91 -34.69 14.61
CA PHE A 214 -29.59 -34.06 13.34
C PHE A 214 -30.08 -32.62 13.29
N GLY A 215 -31.27 -32.32 13.84
CA GLY A 215 -31.81 -30.96 13.92
C GLY A 215 -30.91 -30.01 14.72
N TYR A 216 -30.50 -30.40 15.93
CA TYR A 216 -29.61 -29.61 16.77
C TYR A 216 -28.26 -29.32 16.11
N ASN A 217 -27.68 -30.32 15.43
CA ASN A 217 -26.43 -30.13 14.68
C ASN A 217 -26.61 -29.23 13.47
N ALA A 218 -27.72 -29.36 12.73
CA ALA A 218 -28.05 -28.50 11.60
C ALA A 218 -28.12 -27.03 12.03
N ASP A 219 -28.86 -26.74 13.09
CA ASP A 219 -29.04 -25.39 13.62
C ASP A 219 -27.73 -24.80 14.13
N THR A 220 -26.93 -25.61 14.83
CA THR A 220 -25.60 -25.18 15.32
C THR A 220 -24.69 -24.79 14.15
N GLN A 221 -24.60 -25.61 13.10
CA GLN A 221 -23.75 -25.30 11.96
C GLN A 221 -24.23 -24.09 11.17
N LYS A 222 -25.54 -23.92 10.99
CA LYS A 222 -26.12 -22.74 10.33
C LYS A 222 -25.85 -21.45 11.12
N LEU A 223 -25.96 -21.50 12.45
CA LEU A 223 -25.64 -20.36 13.31
C LEU A 223 -24.15 -19.99 13.24
N LEU A 224 -23.25 -20.97 13.36
CA LEU A 224 -21.81 -20.75 13.25
C LEU A 224 -21.42 -20.14 11.90
N ALA A 225 -22.03 -20.64 10.82
CA ALA A 225 -21.82 -20.10 9.48
C ALA A 225 -22.26 -18.63 9.39
N LYS A 226 -23.46 -18.30 9.88
CA LYS A 226 -23.99 -16.92 9.90
C LYS A 226 -23.10 -15.95 10.70
N ASN A 227 -22.69 -16.36 11.90
CA ASN A 227 -21.79 -15.54 12.72
C ASN A 227 -20.40 -15.42 12.05
N GLY A 228 -19.96 -16.48 11.37
CA GLY A 228 -18.71 -16.51 10.62
C GLY A 228 -18.69 -15.54 9.43
N GLU A 229 -19.82 -15.38 8.72
CA GLU A 229 -19.96 -14.36 7.66
C GLU A 229 -19.77 -12.94 8.19
N THR A 230 -20.31 -12.65 9.38
CA THR A 230 -20.13 -11.34 10.03
C THR A 230 -18.66 -11.12 10.41
N LEU A 231 -18.01 -12.14 11.00
CA LEU A 231 -16.57 -12.07 11.31
C LEU A 231 -15.72 -11.88 10.04
N LEU A 232 -16.06 -12.59 8.97
CA LEU A 232 -15.36 -12.47 7.68
C LEU A 232 -15.43 -11.04 7.14
N GLY A 233 -16.58 -10.37 7.27
CA GLY A 233 -16.74 -8.95 6.95
C GLY A 233 -15.77 -8.05 7.74
N ALA A 234 -15.67 -8.27 9.05
CA ALA A 234 -14.76 -7.51 9.91
C ALA A 234 -13.27 -7.75 9.59
N ILE A 235 -12.88 -9.01 9.34
CA ILE A 235 -11.50 -9.35 8.95
C ILE A 235 -11.16 -8.73 7.59
N ASN A 236 -12.06 -8.76 6.61
CA ASN A 236 -11.83 -8.14 5.31
C ASN A 236 -11.73 -6.62 5.39
N PHE A 237 -12.50 -5.97 6.28
CA PHE A 237 -12.36 -4.55 6.56
C PHE A 237 -10.99 -4.20 7.17
N PHE A 238 -10.52 -5.00 8.13
CA PHE A 238 -9.17 -4.89 8.68
C PHE A 238 -8.09 -5.02 7.60
N ILE A 239 -8.18 -6.06 6.76
CA ILE A 239 -7.26 -6.31 5.63
C ILE A 239 -7.20 -5.08 4.70
N ALA A 240 -8.36 -4.55 4.29
CA ALA A 240 -8.41 -3.40 3.38
C ALA A 240 -7.76 -2.13 3.99
N SER A 241 -7.98 -1.91 5.28
CA SER A 241 -7.43 -0.77 6.02
C SER A 241 -5.92 -0.87 6.19
N VAL A 242 -5.41 -2.04 6.61
CA VAL A 242 -3.96 -2.27 6.76
C VAL A 242 -3.27 -2.26 5.39
N ASN A 243 -3.89 -2.84 4.36
CA ASN A 243 -3.37 -2.78 3.00
C ASN A 243 -3.21 -1.33 2.50
N THR A 244 -4.17 -0.45 2.82
CA THR A 244 -4.07 0.98 2.48
C THR A 244 -2.90 1.65 3.21
N LEU A 245 -2.75 1.40 4.51
CA LEU A 245 -1.63 1.94 5.29
C LEU A 245 -0.28 1.49 4.70
N VAL A 246 -0.13 0.21 4.39
CA VAL A 246 1.14 -0.39 3.94
C VAL A 246 1.45 -0.04 2.48
N ASN A 247 0.53 -0.33 1.56
CA ASN A 247 0.78 -0.27 0.12
C ASN A 247 0.46 1.09 -0.51
N LYS A 248 -0.11 2.03 0.25
CA LYS A 248 -0.32 3.41 -0.21
C LYS A 248 0.40 4.41 0.67
N THR A 249 0.07 4.48 1.96
CA THR A 249 0.58 5.54 2.84
C THR A 249 2.08 5.41 3.14
N ILE A 250 2.53 4.22 3.53
CA ILE A 250 3.95 3.95 3.76
C ILE A 250 4.74 4.02 2.45
N GLU A 251 4.19 3.45 1.36
CA GLU A 251 4.85 3.48 0.05
C GLU A 251 5.06 4.91 -0.47
N ASP A 252 4.08 5.82 -0.31
CA ASP A 252 4.25 7.25 -0.67
C ASP A 252 5.41 7.90 0.09
N THR A 253 5.60 7.56 1.36
CA THR A 253 6.73 8.05 2.15
C THR A 253 8.05 7.46 1.66
N LEU A 254 8.08 6.16 1.34
CA LEU A 254 9.26 5.50 0.76
C LEU A 254 9.63 6.04 -0.63
N MET A 255 8.65 6.49 -1.41
CA MET A 255 8.92 7.18 -2.67
C MET A 255 9.65 8.51 -2.46
N THR A 256 9.28 9.27 -1.42
CA THR A 256 10.03 10.48 -1.03
C THR A 256 11.43 10.16 -0.49
N VAL A 257 11.59 9.05 0.24
CA VAL A 257 12.92 8.55 0.64
C VAL A 257 13.80 8.25 -0.58
N LYS A 258 13.26 7.59 -1.62
CA LYS A 258 13.99 7.32 -2.87
C LYS A 258 14.42 8.63 -3.57
N GLN A 259 13.56 9.65 -3.56
CA GLN A 259 13.89 10.97 -4.12
C GLN A 259 14.98 11.67 -3.31
N TYR A 260 14.97 11.53 -1.99
CA TYR A 260 16.02 12.03 -1.10
C TYR A 260 17.36 11.33 -1.36
N GLU A 261 17.37 10.01 -1.45
CA GLU A 261 18.58 9.22 -1.77
C GLU A 261 19.18 9.64 -3.13
N SER A 262 18.31 9.87 -4.13
CA SER A 262 18.71 10.38 -5.44
C SER A 262 19.31 11.80 -5.35
N ALA A 263 18.66 12.72 -4.65
CA ALA A 263 19.16 14.09 -4.45
C ALA A 263 20.51 14.11 -3.71
N ARG A 264 20.71 13.20 -2.74
CA ARG A 264 21.97 13.03 -2.02
C ARG A 264 23.09 12.56 -2.94
N ILE A 265 22.85 11.58 -3.81
CA ILE A 265 23.84 11.11 -4.79
C ILE A 265 24.23 12.23 -5.75
N GLU A 266 23.26 13.00 -6.24
CA GLU A 266 23.55 14.17 -7.09
C GLU A 266 24.40 15.19 -6.32
N TYR A 267 24.01 15.55 -5.10
CA TYR A 267 24.77 16.48 -4.26
C TYR A 267 26.22 16.03 -4.09
N ASP A 268 26.46 14.78 -3.72
CA ASP A 268 27.81 14.23 -3.56
C ASP A 268 28.62 14.22 -4.87
N ALA A 269 27.97 13.95 -6.00
CA ALA A 269 28.61 13.96 -7.31
C ALA A 269 29.08 15.37 -7.72
N TYR A 270 28.25 16.39 -7.52
CA TYR A 270 28.63 17.79 -7.84
C TYR A 270 29.57 18.39 -6.79
N ARG A 271 29.52 17.93 -5.54
CA ARG A 271 30.53 18.27 -4.52
C ARG A 271 31.91 17.76 -4.95
N THR A 272 32.00 16.49 -5.33
CA THR A 272 33.26 15.86 -5.78
C THR A 272 33.81 16.55 -7.03
N ASP A 273 32.97 16.85 -8.04
CA ASP A 273 33.40 17.58 -9.24
C ASP A 273 33.98 18.97 -8.93
N LEU A 274 33.35 19.70 -8.00
CA LEU A 274 33.84 21.02 -7.57
C LEU A 274 35.18 20.90 -6.83
N GLU A 275 35.32 19.90 -5.96
CA GLU A 275 36.58 19.59 -5.27
C GLU A 275 37.69 19.26 -6.28
N GLU A 276 37.42 18.40 -7.26
CA GLU A 276 38.37 18.03 -8.33
C GLU A 276 38.79 19.25 -9.17
N LEU A 277 37.84 20.10 -9.59
CA LEU A 277 38.16 21.32 -10.35
C LEU A 277 38.99 22.32 -9.56
N ASN A 278 38.78 22.41 -8.24
CA ASN A 278 39.53 23.31 -7.37
C ASN A 278 41.00 22.87 -7.15
N LEU A 279 41.32 21.60 -7.41
CA LEU A 279 42.71 21.10 -7.41
C LEU A 279 43.46 21.45 -8.71
N GLY A 280 42.73 21.85 -9.76
CA GLY A 280 43.29 22.23 -11.06
C GLY A 280 43.90 23.64 -11.10
N PRO A 281 44.60 24.00 -12.18
CA PRO A 281 45.18 25.32 -12.37
C PRO A 281 44.09 26.41 -12.51
N ARG A 282 44.33 27.60 -11.95
CA ARG A 282 43.41 28.75 -12.03
C ARG A 282 43.72 29.65 -13.22
N ASP A 283 43.63 29.08 -14.42
CA ASP A 283 43.78 29.82 -15.67
C ASP A 283 42.46 30.41 -16.18
N ALA A 284 42.53 31.25 -17.22
CA ALA A 284 41.38 31.92 -17.82
C ALA A 284 40.32 30.96 -18.38
N ASN A 285 40.67 29.70 -18.67
CA ASN A 285 39.75 28.68 -19.20
C ASN A 285 39.08 27.86 -18.09
N THR A 286 39.72 27.75 -16.93
CA THR A 286 39.28 26.92 -15.80
C THR A 286 38.44 27.72 -14.82
N LEU A 287 38.76 29.00 -14.61
CA LEU A 287 38.00 29.92 -13.75
C LEU A 287 36.48 29.93 -14.05
N PRO A 288 36.02 30.07 -15.31
CA PRO A 288 34.59 30.04 -15.62
C PRO A 288 33.94 28.67 -15.32
N LYS A 289 34.68 27.57 -15.46
CA LYS A 289 34.18 26.22 -15.15
C LYS A 289 34.03 26.00 -13.65
N ILE A 290 34.94 26.53 -12.86
CA ILE A 290 34.85 26.51 -11.39
C ILE A 290 33.62 27.30 -10.96
N GLU A 291 33.41 28.51 -11.48
CA GLU A 291 32.24 29.34 -11.17
C GLU A 291 30.93 28.62 -11.52
N GLN A 292 30.85 28.04 -12.73
CA GLN A 292 29.69 27.25 -13.14
C GLN A 292 29.46 26.02 -12.24
N SER A 293 30.53 25.31 -11.88
CA SER A 293 30.45 24.13 -10.99
C SER A 293 30.00 24.52 -9.58
N GLN A 294 30.42 25.69 -9.10
CA GLN A 294 30.00 26.23 -7.80
C GLN A 294 28.50 26.55 -7.77
N HIS A 295 27.95 27.13 -8.85
CA HIS A 295 26.51 27.34 -8.98
C HIS A 295 25.74 26.01 -8.99
N LEU A 296 26.21 25.01 -9.75
CA LEU A 296 25.58 23.69 -9.81
C LEU A 296 25.62 22.97 -8.45
N PHE A 297 26.76 23.02 -7.76
CA PHE A 297 26.90 22.49 -6.39
C PHE A 297 25.88 23.12 -5.45
N GLN A 298 25.74 24.44 -5.46
CA GLN A 298 24.80 25.15 -4.59
C GLN A 298 23.34 24.75 -4.89
N ALA A 299 22.97 24.64 -6.18
CA ALA A 299 21.64 24.20 -6.58
C ALA A 299 21.32 22.75 -6.12
N HIS A 300 22.28 21.82 -6.24
CA HIS A 300 22.09 20.44 -5.79
C HIS A 300 22.12 20.32 -4.27
N LYS A 301 22.87 21.16 -3.57
CA LYS A 301 22.84 21.26 -2.10
C LYS A 301 21.47 21.70 -1.60
N GLU A 302 20.89 22.75 -2.18
CA GLU A 302 19.55 23.22 -1.83
C GLU A 302 18.48 22.16 -2.10
N LYS A 303 18.58 21.44 -3.22
CA LYS A 303 17.69 20.31 -3.53
C LYS A 303 17.82 19.20 -2.48
N TYR A 304 19.04 18.83 -2.09
CA TYR A 304 19.29 17.83 -1.06
C TYR A 304 18.72 18.26 0.29
N ASP A 305 19.02 19.48 0.75
CA ASP A 305 18.55 20.01 2.04
C ASP A 305 17.03 20.08 2.09
N LYS A 306 16.38 20.47 0.97
CA LYS A 306 14.93 20.43 0.84
C LYS A 306 14.38 19.01 0.97
N MET A 307 14.90 18.06 0.19
CA MET A 307 14.42 16.66 0.24
C MET A 307 14.64 16.02 1.61
N ARG A 308 15.74 16.35 2.28
CA ARG A 308 16.03 15.92 3.66
C ARG A 308 14.94 16.38 4.62
N ASN A 309 14.55 17.66 4.53
CA ASN A 309 13.47 18.22 5.33
C ASN A 309 12.12 17.58 4.98
N ASP A 310 11.82 17.39 3.69
CA ASP A 310 10.58 16.78 3.21
C ASP A 310 10.41 15.36 3.75
N VAL A 311 11.47 14.53 3.75
CA VAL A 311 11.45 13.19 4.35
C VAL A 311 11.22 13.26 5.85
N SER A 312 11.94 14.12 6.58
CA SER A 312 11.79 14.28 8.03
C SER A 312 10.34 14.65 8.41
N ILE A 313 9.72 15.57 7.65
CA ILE A 313 8.33 15.98 7.86
C ILE A 313 7.38 14.82 7.53
N LYS A 314 7.55 14.14 6.39
CA LYS A 314 6.69 13.01 6.02
C LYS A 314 6.74 11.87 7.02
N LEU A 315 7.93 11.54 7.56
CA LEU A 315 8.08 10.50 8.57
C LEU A 315 7.27 10.82 9.84
N LYS A 316 7.27 12.08 10.29
CA LYS A 316 6.47 12.51 11.45
C LYS A 316 4.97 12.37 11.19
N PHE A 317 4.48 12.86 10.05
CA PHE A 317 3.08 12.71 9.67
C PHE A 317 2.66 11.25 9.53
N LEU A 318 3.53 10.43 8.95
CA LEU A 318 3.29 9.00 8.80
C LEU A 318 3.17 8.32 10.16
N GLU A 319 4.04 8.65 11.12
CA GLU A 319 3.99 8.06 12.46
C GLU A 319 2.65 8.35 13.15
N GLU A 320 2.19 9.60 13.11
CA GLU A 320 0.89 9.98 13.66
C GLU A 320 -0.28 9.26 12.97
N ASN A 321 -0.27 9.21 11.63
CA ASN A 321 -1.31 8.52 10.86
C ASN A 321 -1.32 7.02 11.15
N LYS A 322 -0.15 6.40 11.16
CA LYS A 322 0.06 4.97 11.46
C LYS A 322 -0.52 4.61 12.81
N VAL A 323 -0.20 5.36 13.87
CA VAL A 323 -0.72 5.10 15.22
C VAL A 323 -2.24 5.20 15.24
N LYS A 324 -2.83 6.23 14.63
CA LYS A 324 -4.29 6.41 14.57
C LYS A 324 -4.99 5.26 13.86
N VAL A 325 -4.48 4.88 12.68
CA VAL A 325 -5.05 3.78 11.88
C VAL A 325 -4.91 2.46 12.61
N LEU A 326 -3.71 2.10 13.06
CA LEU A 326 -3.47 0.81 13.70
C LEU A 326 -4.21 0.69 15.04
N HIS A 327 -4.29 1.75 15.84
CA HIS A 327 -5.06 1.71 17.08
C HIS A 327 -6.52 1.32 16.81
N ASN A 328 -7.19 2.01 15.89
CA ASN A 328 -8.58 1.72 15.55
C ASN A 328 -8.75 0.31 14.96
N GLN A 329 -7.90 -0.06 14.00
CA GLN A 329 -8.03 -1.34 13.30
C GLN A 329 -7.73 -2.54 14.20
N LEU A 330 -6.74 -2.44 15.10
CA LEU A 330 -6.42 -3.52 16.05
C LEU A 330 -7.55 -3.74 17.06
N VAL A 331 -8.16 -2.65 17.54
CA VAL A 331 -9.31 -2.74 18.46
C VAL A 331 -10.52 -3.36 17.76
N LEU A 332 -10.86 -2.91 16.55
CA LEU A 332 -11.98 -3.47 15.79
C LEU A 332 -11.77 -4.95 15.47
N PHE A 333 -10.55 -5.33 15.08
CA PHE A 333 -10.20 -6.73 14.82
C PHE A 333 -10.37 -7.59 16.08
N HIS A 334 -9.82 -7.15 17.21
CA HIS A 334 -9.98 -7.85 18.49
C HIS A 334 -11.45 -8.00 18.90
N ASN A 335 -12.21 -6.90 18.85
CA ASN A 335 -13.63 -6.90 19.24
C ASN A 335 -14.45 -7.84 18.36
N ALA A 336 -14.19 -7.88 17.05
CA ALA A 336 -14.89 -8.78 16.14
C ALA A 336 -14.61 -10.26 16.46
N ILE A 337 -13.33 -10.58 16.72
CA ILE A 337 -12.92 -11.95 17.11
C ILE A 337 -13.57 -12.34 18.44
N ALA A 338 -13.49 -11.48 19.45
CA ALA A 338 -14.08 -11.73 20.76
C ALA A 338 -15.61 -11.90 20.68
N ALA A 339 -16.29 -11.03 19.92
CA ALA A 339 -17.73 -11.10 19.71
C ALA A 339 -18.15 -12.39 18.99
N TYR A 340 -17.38 -12.85 18.00
CA TYR A 340 -17.65 -14.13 17.33
C TYR A 340 -17.63 -15.29 18.32
N PHE A 341 -16.58 -15.42 19.13
CA PHE A 341 -16.47 -16.52 20.09
C PHE A 341 -17.48 -16.40 21.23
N ALA A 342 -17.69 -15.20 21.78
CA ALA A 342 -18.69 -14.97 22.83
C ALA A 342 -20.13 -15.22 22.34
N GLY A 343 -20.44 -14.78 21.12
CA GLY A 343 -21.76 -15.01 20.50
C GLY A 343 -22.05 -16.49 20.28
N ASN A 344 -21.02 -17.32 20.08
CA ASN A 344 -21.13 -18.76 19.92
C ASN A 344 -21.10 -19.53 21.25
N GLN A 345 -20.56 -18.93 22.32
CA GLN A 345 -20.38 -19.59 23.63
C GLN A 345 -21.70 -20.09 24.22
N LYS A 346 -22.75 -19.26 24.19
CA LYS A 346 -24.06 -19.61 24.79
C LYS A 346 -24.66 -20.87 24.16
N GLN A 347 -24.53 -21.03 22.85
CA GLN A 347 -25.03 -22.22 22.15
C GLN A 347 -24.18 -23.44 22.48
N LEU A 348 -22.86 -23.29 22.53
CA LEU A 348 -21.96 -24.37 22.91
C LEU A 348 -22.25 -24.88 24.33
N GLU A 349 -22.49 -23.98 25.28
CA GLU A 349 -22.87 -24.34 26.66
C GLU A 349 -24.22 -25.09 26.72
N GLN A 350 -25.19 -24.71 25.89
CA GLN A 350 -26.48 -25.41 25.80
C GLN A 350 -26.29 -26.83 25.24
N THR A 351 -25.51 -26.99 24.17
CA THR A 351 -25.21 -28.31 23.60
C THR A 351 -24.43 -29.19 24.59
N LEU A 352 -23.45 -28.63 25.32
CA LEU A 352 -22.70 -29.36 26.34
C LEU A 352 -23.55 -29.85 27.51
N LYS A 353 -24.59 -29.09 27.89
CA LYS A 353 -25.57 -29.52 28.91
C LYS A 353 -26.41 -30.71 28.44
N GLN A 354 -26.70 -30.82 27.14
CA GLN A 354 -27.40 -32.00 26.58
C GLN A 354 -26.51 -33.25 26.60
N PHE A 355 -25.20 -33.11 26.34
CA PHE A 355 -24.26 -34.24 26.42
C PHE A 355 -24.09 -34.79 27.85
N HIS A 356 -24.21 -33.96 28.89
CA HIS A 356 -24.09 -34.40 30.30
C HIS A 356 -25.32 -35.13 30.87
N ILE A 357 -26.35 -35.45 30.06
CA ILE A 357 -27.51 -36.24 30.50
C ILE A 357 -27.40 -37.73 30.12
N LYS A 358 -26.39 -38.18 29.37
CA LYS A 358 -26.17 -39.62 29.09
C LYS A 358 -24.69 -40.05 29.13
N LEU A 359 -24.00 -39.78 30.23
CA LEU A 359 -22.97 -40.71 30.72
C LEU A 359 -23.47 -41.33 32.03
N LYS A 360 -24.39 -42.30 31.92
CA LYS A 360 -24.48 -43.33 32.95
C LYS A 360 -23.19 -44.14 32.84
N THR A 361 -22.31 -44.00 33.82
CA THR A 361 -21.16 -44.87 34.01
C THR A 361 -21.66 -46.34 34.00
N PRO A 362 -21.14 -47.21 33.12
CA PRO A 362 -21.46 -48.64 33.20
C PRO A 362 -20.90 -49.15 34.53
N GLY A 363 -21.76 -49.49 35.48
CA GLY A 363 -21.34 -50.16 36.72
C GLY A 363 -22.08 -49.83 38.03
N VAL A 364 -23.08 -48.94 38.04
CA VAL A 364 -23.70 -48.50 39.32
C VAL A 364 -24.97 -49.29 39.70
N ASP A 365 -25.56 -50.08 38.78
CA ASP A 365 -26.81 -50.82 39.04
C ASP A 365 -26.64 -52.36 39.08
N ALA A 366 -25.45 -52.87 39.41
CA ALA A 366 -25.28 -54.30 39.72
C ALA A 366 -25.18 -54.47 41.24
N PRO A 367 -26.16 -55.12 41.92
CA PRO A 367 -26.03 -55.46 43.33
C PRO A 367 -24.79 -56.34 43.52
N SER A 368 -23.95 -55.98 44.48
CA SER A 368 -22.77 -56.77 44.83
C SER A 368 -23.21 -58.09 45.45
N TRP A 369 -22.82 -59.22 44.85
CA TRP A 369 -23.12 -60.57 45.35
C TRP A 369 -22.51 -60.88 46.74
N LEU A 370 -21.74 -59.96 47.31
CA LEU A 370 -21.02 -60.08 48.58
C LEU A 370 -21.83 -59.59 49.79
N GLU A 371 -23.07 -59.15 49.60
CA GLU A 371 -23.99 -58.81 50.71
C GLU A 371 -24.89 -59.99 51.13
N GLU A 372 -24.80 -61.15 50.46
CA GLU A 372 -25.52 -62.38 50.82
C GLU A 372 -24.57 -63.52 51.27
N GLN A 373 -23.89 -63.37 52.41
CA GLN A 373 -23.46 -64.51 53.25
C GLN A 373 -23.36 -64.15 54.73
#